data_AF-A0A670YJM2-F1
#
_entry.id   AF-A0A670YJM2-F1
#
_cell.length_a   1.000
_cell.length_b   1.000
_cell.length_c   1.000
_cell.angle_alpha   90.00
_cell.angle_beta   90.00
_cell.angle_gamma   90.00
#
_symmetry.space_group_name_H-M   'P 1'
#
loop_
_entity.id
_entity.type
_entity.pdbx_description
1 polymer ?
#
loop_
_entity_poly.entity_id
_entity_poly.type
_entity_poly.pdbx_seq_one_letter_code
_entity_poly.pdbx_strand_id
1 'polypeptide(L)'
;MVVLASNPKNSVVFFDVTNGRQELGHMKLELFADLVPKRTENFRWCSHWLQSGPSTNSYQFFITCSKCDWLNGIHVVFSKIIDGLLIMRKIENVSTGLNNKPKLLVVIAQCG
;
A
#
# COMPACT_ATOMS: atom_id res chain seq x y z
N MET A 1 1.28 17.57 5.44
CA MET A 1 0.25 16.61 4.98
C MET A 1 -0.96 17.42 4.60
N VAL A 2 -1.00 17.89 3.36
CA VAL A 2 -2.25 18.34 2.77
C VAL A 2 -3.09 17.07 2.64
N VAL A 3 -4.16 16.95 3.42
CA VAL A 3 -5.18 15.94 3.12
C VAL A 3 -5.82 16.43 1.83
N LEU A 4 -5.29 15.97 0.70
CA LEU A 4 -5.92 16.23 -0.59
C LEU A 4 -7.32 15.63 -0.50
N ALA A 5 -8.34 16.45 -0.74
CA ALA A 5 -9.73 16.02 -0.74
C ALA A 5 -9.87 14.77 -1.63
N SER A 6 -10.64 13.78 -1.18
CA SER A 6 -10.92 12.58 -1.98
C SER A 6 -11.59 12.98 -3.28
N ASN A 7 -11.00 12.62 -4.42
CA ASN A 7 -11.58 12.90 -5.72
C ASN A 7 -12.38 11.68 -6.16
N PRO A 8 -13.69 11.81 -6.46
CA PRO A 8 -14.50 10.69 -6.93
C PRO A 8 -14.02 10.08 -8.26
N LYS A 9 -13.14 10.76 -9.01
CA LYS A 9 -12.52 10.22 -10.23
C LYS A 9 -11.32 9.31 -9.97
N ASN A 10 -10.74 9.36 -8.78
CA ASN A 10 -9.57 8.57 -8.44
C ASN A 10 -9.95 7.10 -8.26
N SER A 11 -9.11 6.22 -8.84
CA SER A 11 -9.27 4.79 -8.62
C SER A 11 -8.92 4.44 -7.19
N VAL A 12 -9.77 3.63 -6.56
CA VAL A 12 -9.50 3.03 -5.26
C VAL A 12 -9.10 1.58 -5.47
N VAL A 13 -8.03 1.17 -4.80
CA VAL A 13 -7.60 -0.23 -4.72
C VAL A 13 -7.63 -0.68 -3.28
N PHE A 14 -7.74 -1.97 -3.05
CA PHE A 14 -7.74 -2.56 -1.73
C PHE A 14 -6.70 -3.66 -1.56
N PHE A 15 -6.28 -3.84 -0.31
CA PHE A 15 -5.38 -4.91 0.11
C PHE A 15 -5.94 -5.56 1.36
N ASP A 16 -6.21 -6.85 1.29
CA ASP A 16 -6.47 -7.71 2.43
C ASP A 16 -5.14 -8.27 2.91
N VAL A 17 -4.77 -7.96 4.15
CA VAL A 17 -3.47 -8.32 4.70
C VAL A 17 -3.61 -9.36 5.80
N THR A 18 -2.72 -10.35 5.75
CA THR A 18 -2.59 -11.41 6.75
C THR A 18 -1.21 -11.38 7.39
N ASN A 19 -1.13 -11.80 8.65
CA ASN A 19 0.10 -11.98 9.40
C ASN A 19 0.19 -13.42 9.89
N GLY A 20 0.95 -14.25 9.19
CA GLY A 20 0.99 -15.69 9.41
C GLY A 20 -0.38 -16.33 9.12
N ARG A 21 -1.14 -16.68 10.17
CA ARG A 21 -2.49 -17.27 10.07
C ARG A 21 -3.61 -16.31 10.44
N GLN A 22 -3.28 -15.09 10.86
CA GLN A 22 -4.25 -14.10 11.30
C GLN A 22 -4.57 -13.12 10.17
N GLU A 23 -5.85 -12.96 9.85
CA GLU A 23 -6.30 -11.85 8.99
C GLU A 23 -6.20 -10.54 9.77
N LEU A 24 -5.34 -9.62 9.32
CA LEU A 24 -5.19 -8.33 9.96
C LEU A 24 -6.35 -7.41 9.59
N GLY A 25 -6.78 -7.45 8.33
CA GLY A 25 -7.97 -6.78 7.81
C GLY A 25 -7.81 -6.22 6.41
N HIS A 26 -8.81 -5.41 6.03
CA HIS A 26 -8.94 -4.77 4.74
C HIS A 26 -8.43 -3.33 4.78
N MET A 27 -7.58 -2.95 3.82
CA MET A 27 -7.09 -1.58 3.65
C MET A 27 -7.48 -1.06 2.28
N LYS A 28 -7.89 0.21 2.19
CA LYS A 28 -8.22 0.88 0.93
C LYS A 28 -7.28 2.06 0.68
N LEU A 29 -6.78 2.12 -0.55
CA LEU A 29 -5.88 3.17 -1.02
C LEU A 29 -6.52 3.89 -2.20
N GLU A 30 -6.62 5.20 -2.10
CA GLU A 30 -6.99 6.07 -3.22
C GLU A 30 -5.72 6.41 -4.01
N LEU A 31 -5.73 6.14 -5.32
CA LEU A 31 -4.62 6.42 -6.23
C LEU A 31 -4.82 7.79 -6.90
N PHE A 32 -3.81 8.64 -6.88
CA PHE A 32 -3.85 10.00 -7.43
C PHE A 32 -3.64 9.99 -8.95
N ALA A 33 -4.67 9.59 -9.69
CA ALA A 33 -4.63 9.55 -11.15
C ALA A 33 -4.42 10.95 -11.76
N ASP A 34 -4.93 12.00 -11.12
CA ASP A 34 -4.80 13.38 -11.61
C ASP A 34 -3.36 13.90 -11.57
N LEU A 35 -2.58 13.47 -10.58
CA LEU A 35 -1.19 13.92 -10.40
C LEU A 35 -0.21 13.02 -11.14
N VAL A 36 -0.44 11.70 -11.10
CA VAL A 36 0.50 10.69 -11.58
C VAL A 36 -0.21 9.55 -12.31
N PRO A 37 -0.84 9.82 -13.48
CA PRO A 37 -1.70 8.87 -14.16
C PRO A 37 -0.96 7.59 -14.55
N LYS A 38 0.24 7.70 -15.15
CA LYS A 38 1.04 6.54 -15.59
C LYS A 38 1.43 5.61 -14.43
N ARG A 39 1.79 6.18 -13.27
CA ARG A 39 2.20 5.39 -12.09
C ARG A 39 0.99 4.75 -11.42
N THR A 40 -0.13 5.47 -11.37
CA THR A 40 -1.42 4.98 -10.88
C THR A 40 -1.94 3.82 -11.71
N GLU A 41 -1.91 3.94 -13.04
CA GLU A 41 -2.37 2.89 -13.95
C GLU A 41 -1.51 1.63 -13.84
N ASN A 42 -0.18 1.79 -13.81
CA ASN A 42 0.74 0.67 -13.60
C ASN A 42 0.46 -0.04 -12.27
N PHE A 43 0.26 0.71 -11.18
CA PHE A 43 -0.06 0.13 -9.87
C PHE A 43 -1.41 -0.59 -9.84
N ARG A 44 -2.42 -0.01 -10.50
CA ARG A 44 -3.74 -0.63 -10.67
C ARG A 44 -3.65 -1.94 -11.44
N TRP A 45 -2.91 -1.97 -12.55
CA TRP A 45 -2.65 -3.22 -13.28
C TRP A 45 -1.92 -4.23 -12.41
N CYS A 46 -0.84 -3.84 -11.73
CA CYS A 46 -0.12 -4.76 -10.85
C CYS A 46 -1.01 -5.36 -9.76
N SER A 47 -1.89 -4.56 -9.15
CA SER A 47 -2.83 -5.04 -8.12
C SER A 47 -3.81 -6.07 -8.68
N HIS A 48 -4.20 -5.93 -9.94
CA HIS A 48 -5.01 -6.92 -10.64
C HIS A 48 -4.22 -8.20 -10.98
N TRP A 49 -3.00 -8.05 -11.52
CA TRP A 49 -2.13 -9.18 -11.92
C TRP A 49 -1.56 -9.97 -10.72
N LEU A 50 -1.35 -9.33 -9.57
CA LEU A 50 -0.89 -9.98 -8.34
C LEU A 50 -1.88 -11.08 -7.87
N GLN A 51 -3.14 -10.98 -8.29
CA GLN A 51 -4.18 -11.96 -8.04
C GLN A 51 -4.10 -13.19 -8.97
N SER A 52 -3.40 -13.11 -10.11
CA SER A 52 -3.45 -14.12 -11.20
C SER A 52 -2.20 -14.98 -11.37
N GLY A 53 -1.19 -14.88 -10.49
CA GLY A 53 0.01 -15.75 -10.54
C GLY A 53 1.33 -15.00 -10.37
N PRO A 54 2.48 -15.72 -10.30
CA PRO A 54 3.75 -15.17 -9.83
C PRO A 54 4.28 -14.10 -10.80
N SER A 55 3.98 -12.84 -10.52
CA SER A 55 4.57 -11.68 -11.18
C SER A 55 6.05 -11.58 -10.81
N THR A 56 6.91 -11.69 -11.81
CA THR A 56 8.37 -11.47 -11.74
C THR A 56 8.77 -10.00 -11.79
N ASN A 57 7.83 -9.06 -11.96
CA ASN A 57 8.12 -7.64 -11.95
C ASN A 57 8.11 -7.09 -10.52
N SER A 58 9.29 -6.68 -10.06
CA SER A 58 9.58 -6.12 -8.73
C SER A 58 9.06 -4.68 -8.58
N TYR A 59 7.75 -4.52 -8.50
CA TYR A 59 7.16 -3.25 -8.08
C TYR A 59 7.17 -3.13 -6.56
N GLN A 60 8.32 -2.75 -6.01
CA GLN A 60 8.44 -2.42 -4.59
C GLN A 60 7.84 -1.03 -4.32
N PHE A 61 6.94 -0.97 -3.34
CA PHE A 61 6.42 0.27 -2.79
C PHE A 61 6.55 0.25 -1.26
N PHE A 62 6.42 1.42 -0.63
CA PHE A 62 6.35 1.52 0.82
C PHE A 62 5.24 2.50 1.22
N ILE A 63 4.68 2.28 2.40
CA ILE A 63 3.65 3.13 2.99
C ILE A 63 4.29 3.86 4.16
N THR A 64 4.20 5.19 4.16
CA THR A 64 4.73 6.03 5.23
C THR A 64 3.78 6.04 6.43
N CYS A 65 4.27 5.72 7.63
CA CYS A 65 3.47 5.79 8.88
C CYS A 65 3.33 7.22 9.45
N SER A 66 4.22 8.12 9.01
CA SER A 66 4.40 9.49 9.53
C SER A 66 4.73 10.44 8.39
N LYS A 67 4.70 11.75 8.64
CA LYS A 67 5.18 12.75 7.67
C LYS A 67 6.68 12.54 7.43
N CYS A 68 7.06 12.26 6.19
CA CYS A 68 8.44 12.02 5.79
C CYS A 68 8.86 13.06 4.76
N ASP A 69 9.09 14.30 5.18
CA ASP A 69 9.39 15.40 4.26
C ASP A 69 10.73 15.21 3.53
N TRP A 70 11.66 14.44 4.11
CA TRP A 70 12.94 14.08 3.49
C TRP A 70 12.82 13.17 2.25
N LEU A 71 11.65 12.55 2.02
CA LEU A 71 11.39 11.74 0.83
C LEU A 71 10.82 12.57 -0.33
N ASN A 72 10.46 13.83 -0.08
CA ASN A 72 9.90 14.72 -1.09
C ASN A 72 10.93 14.95 -2.20
N GLY A 73 10.50 14.82 -3.46
CA GLY A 73 11.37 14.98 -4.64
C GLY A 73 12.22 13.75 -4.99
N ILE A 74 12.37 12.78 -4.08
CA ILE A 74 13.06 11.50 -4.35
C ILE A 74 12.05 10.42 -4.72
N HIS A 75 10.99 10.28 -3.92
CA HIS A 75 9.95 9.28 -4.14
C HIS A 75 8.65 9.97 -4.55
N VAL A 76 8.08 9.52 -5.68
CA VAL A 76 6.78 10.04 -6.14
C VAL A 76 5.67 9.40 -5.30
N VAL A 77 4.94 10.24 -4.58
CA VAL A 77 3.71 9.86 -3.86
C VAL A 77 2.59 9.69 -4.89
N PHE A 78 1.98 8.51 -4.92
CA PHE A 78 0.95 8.16 -5.90
C PHE A 78 -0.36 7.69 -5.28
N SER A 79 -0.43 7.52 -3.95
CA SER A 79 -1.63 7.07 -3.26
C SER A 79 -1.69 7.57 -1.82
N LYS A 80 -2.88 7.47 -1.23
CA LYS A 80 -3.12 7.63 0.21
C LYS A 80 -4.04 6.54 0.73
N ILE A 81 -3.86 6.14 1.98
CA ILE A 81 -4.82 5.28 2.68
C ILE A 81 -6.06 6.12 2.99
N ILE A 82 -7.22 5.64 2.57
CA ILE A 82 -8.53 6.24 2.90
C ILE A 82 -9.28 5.43 3.96
N ASP A 83 -8.97 4.14 4.07
CA ASP A 83 -9.57 3.23 5.04
C ASP A 83 -8.56 2.14 5.43
N GLY A 84 -8.64 1.66 6.67
CA GLY A 84 -7.70 0.66 7.20
C GLY A 84 -6.41 1.21 7.81
N LEU A 85 -6.39 2.48 8.24
CA LEU A 85 -5.25 3.07 8.96
C LEU A 85 -4.87 2.27 10.22
N LEU A 86 -5.86 1.69 10.91
CA LEU A 86 -5.62 0.81 12.07
C LEU A 86 -4.88 -0.47 11.68
N ILE A 87 -5.13 -1.01 10.48
CA ILE A 87 -4.43 -2.20 9.97
C ILE A 87 -2.97 -1.84 9.69
N MET A 88 -2.73 -0.68 9.11
CA MET A 88 -1.38 -0.16 8.90
C MET A 88 -0.60 -0.05 10.22
N ARG A 89 -1.23 0.48 11.28
CA ARG A 89 -0.65 0.51 12.62
C ARG A 89 -0.44 -0.89 13.22
N LYS A 90 -1.32 -1.85 12.96
CA LYS A 90 -1.10 -3.25 13.38
C LYS A 90 0.11 -3.86 12.68
N ILE A 91 0.27 -3.61 11.38
CA ILE A 91 1.43 -4.08 10.58
C ILE A 91 2.72 -3.44 11.10
N GLU A 92 2.69 -2.12 11.38
CA GLU A 92 3.84 -1.38 11.93
C GLU A 92 4.27 -1.93 13.31
N ASN A 93 3.32 -2.36 14.15
CA ASN A 93 3.59 -2.93 15.46
C ASN A 93 3.91 -4.43 15.45
N VAL A 94 4.05 -5.07 14.28
CA VAL A 94 4.45 -6.49 14.21
C VAL A 94 5.86 -6.65 14.75
N SER A 95 6.09 -7.68 15.57
CA SER A 95 7.42 -7.99 16.08
C SER A 95 8.41 -8.23 14.94
N THR A 96 9.46 -7.42 14.88
CA THR A 96 10.53 -7.54 13.89
C THR A 96 11.76 -8.25 14.46
N GLY A 97 12.53 -8.90 13.58
CA GLY A 97 13.82 -9.50 13.89
C GLY A 97 14.97 -8.66 13.36
N LEU A 98 16.11 -9.32 13.08
CA LEU A 98 17.27 -8.69 12.44
C LEU A 98 16.86 -8.00 11.13
N ASN A 99 17.42 -6.81 10.88
CA ASN A 99 17.13 -5.96 9.71
C ASN A 99 15.67 -5.50 9.58
N ASN A 100 14.95 -5.30 10.69
CA ASN A 100 13.54 -4.87 10.69
C ASN A 100 12.60 -5.80 9.91
N LYS A 101 13.01 -7.04 9.65
CA LYS A 101 12.18 -8.02 8.96
C LYS A 101 11.11 -8.54 9.92
N PRO A 102 9.82 -8.54 9.57
CA PRO A 102 8.77 -9.12 10.40
C PRO A 102 9.10 -10.58 10.76
N LYS A 103 8.97 -10.94 12.05
CA LYS A 103 9.17 -12.32 12.52
C LYS A 103 8.10 -13.25 11.96
N LEU A 104 6.89 -12.73 11.86
CA LEU A 104 5.76 -13.38 11.21
C LEU A 104 5.58 -12.80 9.81
N LEU A 105 5.26 -13.68 8.86
CA LEU A 105 5.13 -13.30 7.45
C LEU A 105 3.88 -12.43 7.26
N VAL A 106 4.08 -11.18 6.85
CA VAL A 106 2.99 -10.28 6.45
C VAL A 106 2.77 -10.45 4.94
N VAL A 107 1.61 -10.95 4.55
CA VAL A 107 1.27 -11.26 3.15
C VAL A 107 0.00 -10.50 2.77
N ILE A 108 -0.06 -10.05 1.52
CA ILE A 108 -1.29 -9.57 0.92
C ILE A 108 -2.04 -10.81 0.43
N ALA A 109 -3.10 -11.20 1.15
CA ALA A 109 -3.89 -12.39 0.82
C ALA A 109 -4.78 -12.16 -0.40
N GLN A 110 -5.30 -10.93 -0.55
CA GLN A 110 -6.13 -10.54 -1.68
C GLN A 110 -5.93 -9.04 -1.97
N CYS A 111 -6.07 -8.67 -3.24
CA CYS A 111 -5.90 -7.30 -3.71
C CYS A 111 -6.77 -7.03 -4.94
N GLY A 112 -7.22 -5.80 -5.16
CA GLY A 112 -8.04 -5.43 -6.33
C GLY A 112 -8.31 -3.94 -6.46
#